data_AF-A0A525VQH4-F1
#
_entry.id   AF-A0A525VQH4-F1
#
_cell.length_a   1.000
_cell.length_b   1.000
_cell.length_c   1.000
_cell.angle_alpha   90.00
_cell.angle_beta   90.00
_cell.angle_gamma   90.00
#
_symmetry.space_group_name_H-M   'P 1'
#
loop_
_entity.id
_entity.type
_entity.pdbx_description
1 polymer ?
#
loop_
_entity_poly.entity_id
_entity_poly.type
_entity_poly.pdbx_seq_one_letter_code
_entity_poly.pdbx_strand_id
1 'polypeptide(L)'
;MNQSAVSVDTVRGVISGYFPHLWPAVEAGLSTCATLLLADNVNPVALIYVGAPSAGKTTVANMFEGTTLNGAELVYRSDKFTPASFVTHSAKATEVQLAKADLLPKIRFKILLTPELSTIFRGKPDELAERFSVITRVLDG
;
A
#
# COMPACT_ATOMS: atom_id res chain seq x y z
N MET A 1 -26.41 16.86 6.62
CA MET A 1 -25.59 17.47 5.55
C MET A 1 -25.62 16.52 4.37
N ASN A 2 -26.20 16.92 3.25
CA ASN A 2 -26.08 16.20 1.98
C ASN A 2 -24.60 16.22 1.59
N GLN A 3 -23.88 15.12 1.80
CA GLN A 3 -22.59 14.95 1.12
C GLN A 3 -22.93 14.65 -0.33
N SER A 4 -22.86 15.67 -1.19
CA SER A 4 -22.75 15.44 -2.63
C SER A 4 -21.65 14.41 -2.83
N ALA A 5 -21.95 13.32 -3.56
CA ALA A 5 -20.99 12.24 -3.78
C ALA A 5 -19.68 12.84 -4.32
N VAL A 6 -18.61 12.73 -3.54
CA VAL A 6 -17.29 13.22 -3.95
C VAL A 6 -16.86 12.39 -5.15
N SER A 7 -16.64 13.05 -6.28
CA SER A 7 -16.22 12.40 -7.53
C SER A 7 -14.71 12.48 -7.72
N VAL A 8 -14.17 11.62 -8.61
CA VAL A 8 -12.76 11.69 -9.02
C VAL A 8 -12.43 13.06 -9.61
N ASP A 9 -13.36 13.69 -10.35
CA ASP A 9 -13.18 15.04 -10.90
C ASP A 9 -13.10 16.11 -9.80
N THR A 10 -13.85 15.94 -8.72
CA THR A 10 -13.75 16.82 -7.54
C THR A 10 -12.36 16.72 -6.91
N VAL A 11 -11.85 15.50 -6.73
CA VAL A 11 -10.51 15.28 -6.19
C VAL A 11 -9.45 15.85 -7.14
N ARG A 12 -9.60 15.64 -8.46
CA ARG A 12 -8.73 16.20 -9.49
C ARG A 12 -8.66 17.72 -9.41
N GLY A 13 -9.80 18.40 -9.31
CA GLY A 13 -9.85 19.86 -9.18
C GLY A 13 -9.06 20.37 -7.97
N VAL A 14 -9.20 19.72 -6.82
CA VAL A 14 -8.45 20.08 -5.60
C VAL A 14 -6.96 19.84 -5.79
N ILE A 15 -6.56 18.65 -6.23
CA ILE A 15 -5.13 18.33 -6.41
C ILE A 15 -4.51 19.23 -7.47
N SER A 16 -5.18 19.48 -8.59
CA SER A 16 -4.66 20.37 -9.63
C SER A 16 -4.54 21.82 -9.18
N GLY A 17 -5.39 22.28 -8.26
CA GLY A 17 -5.33 23.63 -7.68
C GLY A 17 -4.14 23.85 -6.74
N TYR A 18 -3.81 22.86 -5.89
CA TYR A 18 -2.73 22.98 -4.90
C TYR A 18 -1.41 22.34 -5.33
N PHE A 19 -1.47 21.23 -6.06
CA PHE A 19 -0.34 20.39 -6.47
C PHE A 19 -0.50 19.92 -7.92
N PRO A 20 -0.44 20.83 -8.92
CA PRO A 20 -0.77 20.53 -10.32
C PRO A 20 0.02 19.37 -10.93
N HIS A 21 1.26 19.18 -10.50
CA HIS A 21 2.15 18.13 -11.00
C HIS A 21 1.93 16.76 -10.33
N LEU A 22 1.15 16.67 -9.25
CA LEU A 22 0.94 15.42 -8.52
C LEU A 22 -0.29 14.64 -8.98
N TRP A 23 -1.18 15.23 -9.79
CA TRP A 23 -2.40 14.55 -10.22
C TRP A 23 -2.16 13.16 -10.85
N PRO A 24 -1.21 12.99 -11.79
CA PRO A 24 -0.98 11.66 -12.38
C PRO A 24 -0.60 10.60 -11.34
N ALA A 25 0.18 10.99 -10.33
CA ALA A 25 0.57 10.09 -9.25
C ALA A 25 -0.62 9.77 -8.31
N VAL A 26 -1.45 10.76 -7.98
CA VAL A 26 -2.66 10.56 -7.18
C VAL A 26 -3.66 9.67 -7.92
N GLU A 27 -3.87 9.90 -9.21
CA GLU A 27 -4.74 9.10 -10.07
C GLU A 27 -4.28 7.63 -10.15
N ALA A 28 -2.97 7.39 -10.29
CA ALA A 28 -2.41 6.04 -10.22
C ALA A 28 -2.66 5.36 -8.86
N GLY A 29 -2.50 6.10 -7.76
CA GLY A 29 -2.79 5.60 -6.41
C GLY A 29 -4.27 5.26 -6.20
N LEU A 30 -5.18 6.14 -6.63
CA LEU A 30 -6.62 5.90 -6.59
C LEU A 30 -7.01 4.68 -7.44
N SER A 31 -6.45 4.56 -8.64
CA SER A 31 -6.66 3.42 -9.53
C SER A 31 -6.20 2.12 -8.89
N THR A 32 -5.04 2.14 -8.23
CA THR A 32 -4.51 0.99 -7.47
C THR A 32 -5.45 0.60 -6.34
N CYS A 33 -5.97 1.56 -5.58
CA CYS A 33 -6.95 1.29 -4.52
C CYS A 33 -8.25 0.67 -5.06
N ALA A 34 -8.72 1.16 -6.21
CA ALA A 34 -9.94 0.68 -6.85
C ALA A 34 -9.85 -0.80 -7.30
N THR A 35 -8.64 -1.34 -7.49
CA THR A 35 -8.45 -2.76 -7.83
C THR A 35 -9.00 -3.71 -6.75
N LEU A 36 -9.15 -3.26 -5.50
CA LEU A 36 -9.82 -4.02 -4.43
C LEU A 36 -11.31 -4.29 -4.71
N LEU A 37 -11.94 -3.52 -5.61
CA LEU A 37 -13.35 -3.67 -5.96
C LEU A 37 -13.57 -4.70 -7.09
N LEU A 38 -12.50 -5.21 -7.71
CA LEU A 38 -12.60 -6.23 -8.74
C LEU A 38 -12.95 -7.57 -8.09
N ALA A 39 -14.04 -8.19 -8.54
CA ALA A 39 -14.61 -9.40 -7.93
C ALA A 39 -13.67 -10.61 -7.93
N ASP A 40 -12.77 -10.69 -8.92
CA ASP A 40 -11.85 -11.82 -9.14
C ASP A 40 -10.39 -11.36 -9.15
N ASN A 41 -10.02 -10.41 -8.29
CA ASN A 41 -8.62 -10.01 -8.17
C ASN A 41 -7.82 -11.03 -7.36
N VAL A 42 -7.26 -12.02 -8.04
CA VAL A 42 -6.45 -13.09 -7.45
C VAL A 42 -5.08 -12.60 -6.99
N ASN A 43 -4.53 -11.58 -7.63
CA ASN A 43 -3.18 -11.08 -7.37
C ASN A 43 -3.24 -9.63 -6.84
N PRO A 44 -2.57 -9.31 -5.73
CA PRO A 44 -2.55 -7.94 -5.24
C PRO A 44 -1.82 -7.02 -6.24
N VAL A 45 -2.34 -5.81 -6.41
CA VAL A 45 -1.71 -4.79 -7.28
C VAL A 45 -0.78 -3.92 -6.44
N ALA A 46 0.48 -3.84 -6.85
CA ALA A 46 1.49 -3.02 -6.21
C ALA A 46 1.84 -1.80 -7.07
N LEU A 47 1.86 -0.61 -6.45
CA LEU A 47 2.32 0.63 -7.05
C LEU A 47 3.55 1.13 -6.28
N ILE A 48 4.65 1.34 -7.00
CA ILE A 48 5.88 1.91 -6.45
C ILE A 48 6.12 3.27 -7.11
N TYR A 49 6.07 4.35 -6.33
CA TYR A 49 6.46 5.68 -6.82
C TYR A 49 7.98 5.80 -6.86
N VAL A 50 8.53 6.04 -8.06
CA VAL A 50 9.97 6.23 -8.29
C VAL A 50 10.22 7.64 -8.83
N GLY A 51 11.27 8.30 -8.35
CA GLY A 51 11.63 9.65 -8.80
C GLY A 51 12.65 10.32 -7.88
N ALA A 52 13.14 11.49 -8.29
CA ALA A 52 14.12 12.28 -7.54
C ALA A 52 13.66 12.59 -6.10
N PRO A 53 14.58 12.84 -5.16
CA PRO A 53 14.25 13.38 -3.84
C PRO A 53 13.32 14.60 -3.97
N SER A 54 12.40 14.75 -3.02
CA SER A 54 11.44 15.87 -2.99
C SER A 54 10.48 15.99 -4.18
N ALA A 55 10.38 14.98 -5.07
CA ALA A 55 9.41 14.95 -6.18
C ALA A 55 7.93 14.71 -5.74
N GLY A 56 7.59 14.89 -4.46
CA GLY A 56 6.23 14.73 -3.95
C GLY A 56 5.75 13.29 -3.72
N LYS A 57 6.62 12.28 -3.85
CA LYS A 57 6.28 10.85 -3.64
C LYS A 57 5.61 10.59 -2.29
N THR A 58 6.26 11.01 -1.21
CA THR A 58 5.74 10.87 0.15
C THR A 58 4.49 11.72 0.35
N THR A 59 4.41 12.89 -0.27
CA THR A 59 3.21 13.74 -0.23
C THR A 59 2.00 13.00 -0.80
N VAL A 60 2.13 12.37 -1.97
CA VAL A 60 1.06 11.57 -2.58
C VAL A 60 0.71 10.37 -1.72
N ALA A 61 1.70 9.62 -1.23
CA ALA A 61 1.47 8.48 -0.34
C ALA A 61 0.66 8.87 0.90
N ASN A 62 1.03 9.98 1.54
CA ASN A 62 0.38 10.46 2.76
C ASN A 62 -1.08 10.92 2.53
N MET A 63 -1.48 11.26 1.31
CA MET A 63 -2.88 11.64 1.01
C MET A 63 -3.86 10.50 1.26
N PHE A 64 -3.40 9.24 1.22
CA PHE A 64 -4.23 8.06 1.45
C PHE A 64 -4.33 7.68 2.93
N GLU A 65 -3.48 8.24 3.80
CA GLU A 65 -3.47 7.90 5.23
C GLU A 65 -4.77 8.29 5.92
N GLY A 66 -5.24 7.42 6.81
CA GLY A 66 -6.49 7.63 7.55
C GLY A 66 -7.75 7.53 6.69
N THR A 67 -7.65 7.13 5.42
CA THR A 67 -8.82 6.92 4.56
C THR A 67 -9.68 5.80 5.14
N THR A 68 -10.99 6.05 5.21
CA THR A 68 -11.98 5.07 5.65
C THR A 68 -12.96 4.76 4.54
N LEU A 69 -13.42 3.50 4.49
CA LEU A 69 -14.48 3.04 3.60
C LEU A 69 -15.49 2.26 4.45
N ASN A 70 -16.76 2.65 4.39
CA ASN A 70 -17.84 2.04 5.18
C ASN A 70 -17.56 2.00 6.71
N GLY A 71 -16.87 3.03 7.23
CA GLY A 71 -16.53 3.13 8.65
C GLY A 71 -15.32 2.29 9.09
N ALA A 72 -14.67 1.57 8.17
CA ALA A 72 -13.43 0.83 8.43
C ALA A 72 -12.23 1.51 7.76
N GLU A 73 -11.06 1.41 8.39
CA GLU A 73 -9.80 1.93 7.85
C GLU A 73 -9.38 1.13 6.60
N LEU A 74 -9.26 1.83 5.46
CA LEU A 74 -8.90 1.24 4.17
C LEU A 74 -7.38 1.04 4.03
N VAL A 75 -6.59 1.89 4.70
CA VAL A 75 -5.14 1.89 4.60
C VAL A 75 -4.51 1.36 5.88
N TYR A 76 -3.62 0.38 5.74
CA TYR A 76 -2.73 -0.06 6.80
C TYR A 76 -1.34 0.54 6.52
N ARG A 77 -0.96 1.56 7.30
CA ARG A 77 0.37 2.17 7.19
C ARG A 77 1.41 1.31 7.92
N SER A 78 2.52 1.01 7.23
CA SER A 78 3.71 0.42 7.84
C SER A 78 4.96 1.10 7.31
N ASP A 79 5.65 1.85 8.18
CA ASP A 79 6.90 2.54 7.83
C ASP A 79 8.07 1.57 7.62
N LYS A 80 7.98 0.39 8.22
CA LYS A 80 8.98 -0.68 8.12
C LYS A 80 8.27 -2.01 8.18
N PHE A 81 8.19 -2.69 7.05
CA PHE A 81 7.93 -4.12 7.03
C PHE A 81 9.18 -4.86 6.57
N THR A 82 9.32 -6.09 7.06
CA THR A 82 10.30 -7.04 6.54
C THR A 82 9.55 -8.11 5.76
N PRO A 83 10.16 -8.75 4.75
CA PRO A 83 9.48 -9.84 4.05
C PRO A 83 9.00 -10.95 5.01
N ALA A 84 9.75 -11.22 6.07
CA ALA A 84 9.38 -12.14 7.14
C ALA A 84 8.11 -11.72 7.93
N SER A 85 7.72 -10.44 7.91
CA SER A 85 6.48 -10.01 8.56
C SER A 85 5.21 -10.40 7.80
N PHE A 86 5.30 -10.76 6.51
CA PHE A 86 4.11 -11.20 5.76
C PHE A 86 3.60 -12.55 6.25
N VAL A 87 4.51 -13.50 6.47
CA VAL A 87 4.19 -14.85 6.93
C VAL A 87 5.28 -15.32 7.87
N THR A 88 4.94 -15.53 9.14
CA THR A 88 5.86 -16.11 10.10
C THR A 88 5.92 -17.63 9.88
N HIS A 89 7.07 -18.18 9.52
CA HIS A 89 7.30 -19.63 9.41
C HIS A 89 7.41 -20.35 10.78
N SER A 90 6.60 -19.96 11.77
CA SER A 90 6.65 -20.54 13.11
C SER A 90 5.66 -21.69 13.27
N ALA A 91 6.16 -22.93 13.26
CA ALA A 91 5.37 -24.13 13.52
C ALA A 91 4.82 -24.24 14.96
N LYS A 92 5.23 -23.33 15.87
CA LYS A 92 4.83 -23.32 17.29
C LYS A 92 3.78 -22.27 17.63
N ALA A 93 3.47 -21.35 16.71
CA ALA A 93 2.51 -20.29 16.96
C ALA A 93 1.08 -20.78 16.70
N THR A 94 0.15 -20.41 17.59
CA THR A 94 -1.28 -20.68 17.38
C THR A 94 -1.86 -19.74 16.32
N GLU A 95 -3.01 -20.09 15.72
CA GLU A 95 -3.72 -19.22 14.75
C GLU A 95 -3.95 -17.80 15.28
N VAL A 96 -4.30 -17.68 16.57
CA VAL A 96 -4.50 -16.38 17.22
C VAL A 96 -3.20 -15.59 17.36
N GLN A 97 -2.07 -16.28 17.58
CA GLN A 97 -0.75 -15.66 17.64
C GLN A 97 -0.27 -15.24 16.25
N LEU A 98 -0.50 -16.07 15.23
CA LEU A 98 -0.18 -15.77 13.83
C LEU A 98 -1.00 -14.59 13.31
N ALA A 99 -2.32 -14.54 13.57
CA ALA A 99 -3.17 -13.42 13.19
C ALA A 99 -2.73 -12.07 13.80
N LYS A 100 -2.11 -12.10 14.98
CA LYS A 100 -1.54 -10.92 15.65
C LYS A 100 -0.12 -10.59 15.19
N ALA A 101 0.66 -11.57 14.76
CA ALA A 101 2.04 -11.38 14.33
C ALA A 101 2.11 -10.99 12.85
N ASP A 102 1.45 -11.78 12.00
CA ASP A 102 1.54 -11.71 10.55
C ASP A 102 0.85 -10.47 9.97
N LEU A 103 1.43 -9.97 8.88
CA LEU A 103 0.93 -8.81 8.17
C LEU A 103 -0.23 -9.17 7.25
N LEU A 104 -0.21 -10.35 6.59
CA LEU A 104 -1.25 -10.76 5.64
C LEU A 104 -2.68 -10.71 6.25
N PRO A 105 -2.94 -11.25 7.47
CA PRO A 105 -4.26 -11.14 8.08
C PRO A 105 -4.68 -9.70 8.37
N LYS A 106 -3.72 -8.83 8.73
CA LYS A 106 -3.98 -7.43 9.10
C LYS A 106 -4.28 -6.55 7.89
N ILE A 107 -3.69 -6.85 6.74
CA ILE A 107 -3.86 -6.09 5.49
C ILE A 107 -4.93 -6.69 4.58
N ARG A 108 -5.63 -7.74 5.01
CA ARG A 108 -6.69 -8.36 4.21
C ARG A 108 -7.76 -7.33 3.87
N PHE A 109 -8.03 -7.16 2.58
CA PHE A 109 -8.93 -6.14 2.01
C PHE A 109 -8.55 -4.69 2.35
N LYS A 110 -7.28 -4.45 2.65
CA LYS A 110 -6.71 -3.12 2.90
C LYS A 110 -5.57 -2.85 1.95
N ILE A 111 -5.24 -1.57 1.82
CA ILE A 111 -4.04 -1.10 1.13
C ILE A 111 -2.89 -1.06 2.14
N LEU A 112 -1.83 -1.82 1.88
CA LEU A 112 -0.57 -1.65 2.60
C LEU A 112 0.16 -0.42 2.05
N LEU A 113 0.32 0.60 2.89
CA LEU A 113 1.06 1.82 2.54
C LEU A 113 2.41 1.83 3.24
N THR A 114 3.49 1.90 2.45
CA THR A 114 4.86 2.00 2.95
C THR A 114 5.56 3.22 2.33
N PRO A 115 5.75 4.30 3.09
CA PRO A 115 6.32 5.55 2.58
C PRO A 115 7.84 5.46 2.30
N GLU A 116 8.52 4.43 2.82
CA GLU A 116 9.95 4.22 2.67
C GLU A 116 10.27 2.74 2.42
N LEU A 117 10.80 2.43 1.23
CA LEU A 117 11.19 1.07 0.86
C LEU A 117 12.67 0.78 1.12
N SER A 118 13.42 1.71 1.72
CA SER A 118 14.86 1.56 1.94
C SER A 118 15.23 0.32 2.75
N THR A 119 14.35 -0.19 3.63
CA THR A 119 14.59 -1.46 4.33
C THR A 119 14.61 -2.66 3.40
N ILE A 120 13.90 -2.60 2.28
CA ILE A 120 13.88 -3.63 1.25
C ILE A 120 15.13 -3.47 0.37
N PHE A 121 15.47 -2.25 -0.03
CA PHE A 121 16.55 -1.94 -0.98
C PHE A 121 17.98 -1.88 -0.41
N ARG A 122 18.18 -2.10 0.90
CA ARG A 122 19.51 -2.07 1.55
C ARG A 122 20.12 -3.48 1.67
N GLY A 123 21.45 -3.58 1.75
CA GLY A 123 22.15 -4.83 2.02
C GLY A 123 22.93 -5.36 0.82
N LYS A 124 23.41 -6.60 0.93
CA LYS A 124 24.15 -7.27 -0.15
C LYS A 124 23.21 -7.71 -1.29
N PRO A 125 23.70 -7.86 -2.53
CA PRO A 125 22.88 -8.32 -3.65
C PRO A 125 22.10 -9.61 -3.39
N ASP A 126 22.71 -10.59 -2.71
CA ASP A 126 22.06 -11.87 -2.39
C ASP A 126 20.88 -11.69 -1.42
N GLU A 127 21.04 -10.87 -0.38
CA GLU A 127 19.97 -10.54 0.55
C GLU A 127 18.83 -9.78 -0.15
N LEU A 128 19.18 -8.92 -1.10
CA LEU A 128 18.21 -8.19 -1.89
C LEU A 128 17.37 -9.14 -2.76
N ALA A 129 18.03 -10.08 -3.45
CA ALA A 129 17.36 -11.10 -4.26
C ALA A 129 16.42 -11.98 -3.44
N GLU A 130 16.84 -12.38 -2.23
CA GLU A 130 15.99 -13.14 -1.30
C GLU A 130 14.74 -12.36 -0.89
N ARG A 131 14.89 -11.07 -0.54
CA ARG A 131 13.74 -10.22 -0.16
C ARG A 131 12.75 -10.04 -1.30
N PHE A 132 13.27 -9.80 -2.51
CA PHE A 132 12.42 -9.67 -3.70
C PHE A 132 11.73 -10.98 -4.09
N SER A 133 12.37 -12.14 -3.87
CA SER A 133 11.74 -13.44 -4.06
C SER A 133 10.51 -13.62 -3.16
N VAL A 134 10.61 -13.23 -1.89
CA VAL A 134 9.47 -13.27 -0.96
C VAL A 134 8.38 -12.29 -1.37
N ILE A 135 8.73 -11.05 -1.73
CA ILE A 135 7.74 -10.05 -2.20
C ILE A 135 7.04 -10.55 -3.46
N THR A 136 7.78 -11.10 -4.42
CA THR A 136 7.21 -11.63 -5.67
C THR A 136 6.21 -12.73 -5.38
N ARG A 137 6.53 -13.67 -4.48
CA ARG A 137 5.59 -14.71 -4.06
C ARG A 137 4.31 -14.15 -3.44
N VAL A 138 4.40 -13.09 -2.64
CA VAL A 138 3.23 -12.42 -2.07
C VAL A 138 2.41 -11.72 -3.16
N LEU A 139 3.06 -11.19 -4.20
CA LEU A 139 2.41 -10.53 -5.32
C LEU A 139 1.82 -11.52 -6.35
N ASP A 140 2.31 -12.75 -6.38
CA ASP A 140 1.81 -13.83 -7.25
C ASP A 140 0.53 -14.50 -6.72
N GLY A 141 0.15 -14.24 -5.44
CA GLY A 141 -1.02 -14.83 -4.78
C GLY A 141 -0.70 -16.08 -3.98
#